data_AF-A0A960DXF1-F1
#
_entry.id   AF-A0A960DXF1-F1
#
_cell.length_a   1.000
_cell.length_b   1.000
_cell.length_c   1.000
_cell.angle_alpha   90.00
_cell.angle_beta   90.00
_cell.angle_gamma   90.00
#
_symmetry.space_group_name_H-M   'P 1'
#
loop_
_entity.id
_entity.type
_entity.pdbx_description
1 polymer ?
#
loop_
_entity_poly.entity_id
_entity_poly.type
_entity_poly.pdbx_seq_one_letter_code
_entity_poly.pdbx_strand_id
1 'polypeptide(L)'
;MAGQILVSPDTLREHSQAVASRAQQAEADFQAMKARLSELSSAFQGQAAEMFNTRFEEWHASASGLIQALNALGTFLSQAAETVEQTDAQLASGLNG
;
A
#
# COMPACT_ATOMS: atom_id res chain seq x y z
N MET A 1 4.92 -18.33 -23.48
CA MET A 1 5.46 -16.95 -23.51
C MET A 1 5.34 -16.40 -22.09
N ALA A 2 6.37 -16.62 -21.27
CA ALA A 2 6.43 -16.02 -19.94
C ALA A 2 6.55 -14.51 -20.14
N GLY A 3 5.60 -13.73 -19.62
CA GLY A 3 5.65 -12.27 -19.67
C GLY A 3 6.95 -11.81 -19.04
N GLN A 4 7.90 -11.46 -19.89
CA GLN A 4 9.27 -11.15 -19.52
C GLN A 4 9.23 -9.83 -18.78
N ILE A 5 9.13 -9.89 -17.45
CA ILE A 5 9.39 -8.73 -16.60
C ILE A 5 10.84 -8.33 -16.92
N LEU A 6 11.02 -7.22 -17.63
CA LEU A 6 12.33 -6.67 -18.02
C LEU A 6 13.04 -5.99 -16.84
N VAL A 7 12.63 -6.30 -15.61
CA VAL A 7 13.08 -5.67 -14.38
C VAL A 7 13.73 -6.73 -13.51
N SER A 8 14.89 -6.44 -12.94
CA SER A 8 15.59 -7.38 -12.06
C SER A 8 14.79 -7.62 -10.77
N PRO A 9 14.95 -8.79 -10.12
CA PRO A 9 14.38 -9.05 -8.80
C PRO A 9 14.72 -7.95 -7.78
N ASP A 10 15.95 -7.43 -7.82
CA ASP A 10 16.39 -6.37 -6.90
C ASP A 10 15.63 -5.07 -7.09
N THR A 11 15.38 -4.64 -8.33
CA THR A 11 14.58 -3.44 -8.60
C THR A 11 13.13 -3.62 -8.14
N LEU A 12 12.55 -4.81 -8.30
CA LEU A 12 11.21 -5.11 -7.77
C LEU A 12 11.17 -5.04 -6.24
N ARG A 13 12.20 -5.58 -5.55
CA ARG A 13 12.33 -5.49 -4.08
C ARG A 13 12.49 -4.04 -3.62
N GLU A 14 13.30 -3.25 -4.32
CA GLU A 14 13.49 -1.82 -4.02
C GLU A 14 12.14 -1.07 -4.10
N HIS A 15 11.38 -1.26 -5.18
CA HIS A 15 10.07 -0.64 -5.31
C HIS A 15 9.07 -1.16 -4.28
N SER A 16 9.09 -2.46 -3.95
CA SER A 16 8.27 -3.04 -2.88
C SER A 16 8.53 -2.35 -1.53
N GLN A 17 9.81 -2.20 -1.16
CA GLN A 17 10.22 -1.52 0.07
C GLN A 17 9.83 -0.04 0.07
N ALA A 18 9.98 0.65 -1.06
CA ALA A 18 9.57 2.04 -1.20
C ALA A 18 8.06 2.19 -0.99
N VAL A 19 7.24 1.34 -1.60
CA VAL A 19 5.78 1.35 -1.43
C VAL A 19 5.40 1.08 0.02
N ALA A 20 6.01 0.08 0.66
CA ALA A 20 5.75 -0.24 2.08
C ALA A 20 6.10 0.93 3.01
N SER A 21 7.24 1.60 2.77
CA SER A 21 7.66 2.77 3.54
C SER A 21 6.66 3.93 3.39
N ARG A 22 6.18 4.17 2.16
CA ARG A 22 5.16 5.20 1.90
C ARG A 22 3.81 4.86 2.52
N ALA A 23 3.41 3.58 2.54
CA ALA A 23 2.21 3.13 3.23
C ALA A 23 2.29 3.43 4.73
N GLN A 24 3.42 3.14 5.38
CA GLN A 24 3.63 3.44 6.80
C GLN A 24 3.57 4.94 7.10
N GLN A 25 4.18 5.77 6.25
CA GLN A 25 4.11 7.23 6.38
C GLN A 25 2.67 7.73 6.24
N ALA A 26 1.95 7.26 5.22
CA ALA A 26 0.55 7.63 4.99
C ALA A 26 -0.35 7.22 6.16
N GLU A 27 -0.14 6.03 6.74
CA GLU A 27 -0.88 5.58 7.93
C GLU A 27 -0.64 6.54 9.11
N ALA A 28 0.61 6.93 9.38
CA ALA A 28 0.93 7.87 10.46
C ALA A 28 0.26 9.24 10.23
N ASP A 29 0.31 9.75 9.00
CA ASP A 29 -0.32 11.03 8.64
C ASP A 29 -1.85 10.97 8.78
N PHE A 30 -2.47 9.86 8.38
CA PHE A 30 -3.92 9.65 8.54
C PHE A 30 -4.33 9.53 10.00
N GLN A 31 -3.55 8.86 10.85
CA GLN A 31 -3.83 8.81 12.28
C GLN A 31 -3.71 10.19 12.93
N ALA A 32 -2.69 10.98 12.56
CA ALA A 32 -2.54 12.35 13.04
C ALA A 32 -3.72 13.25 12.59
N MET A 33 -4.15 13.11 11.34
CA MET A 33 -5.30 13.83 10.81
C MET A 33 -6.61 13.41 11.51
N LYS A 34 -6.78 12.12 11.77
CA LYS A 34 -7.94 11.57 12.49
C LYS A 34 -8.04 12.17 13.89
N ALA A 35 -6.93 12.23 14.62
CA ALA A 35 -6.88 12.84 15.94
C ALA A 35 -7.32 14.31 15.90
N ARG A 36 -6.73 15.10 15.00
CA ARG A 36 -7.05 16.53 14.85
C ARG A 36 -8.51 16.79 14.44
N LEU A 37 -9.04 15.99 13.53
CA LEU A 37 -10.42 16.15 13.06
C LEU A 37 -11.44 15.68 14.10
N SER A 38 -11.08 14.69 14.94
CA SER A 38 -11.98 14.21 16.00
C SER A 38 -12.32 15.30 17.03
N GLU A 39 -11.41 16.25 17.26
CA GLU A 39 -11.63 17.42 18.12
C GLU A 39 -12.77 18.32 17.61
N LEU A 40 -12.89 18.44 16.28
CA LEU A 40 -13.90 19.26 15.63
C LEU A 40 -15.31 18.65 15.68
N SER A 41 -15.45 17.35 15.94
CA SER A 41 -16.77 16.70 16.04
C SER A 41 -17.66 17.38 17.08
N SER A 42 -17.04 17.84 18.18
CA SER A 42 -17.72 18.54 19.27
C SER A 42 -18.13 19.98 18.93
N ALA A 43 -17.56 20.56 17.88
CA ALA A 43 -17.84 21.92 17.44
C ALA A 43 -19.10 22.02 16.56
N PHE A 44 -19.55 20.92 15.96
CA PHE A 44 -20.77 20.87 15.16
C PHE A 44 -21.97 20.42 16.01
N GLN A 45 -23.15 20.95 15.72
CA GLN A 45 -24.41 20.57 16.38
C GLN A 45 -25.53 20.35 15.36
N GLY A 46 -26.52 19.54 15.74
CA GLY A 46 -27.68 19.23 14.89
C GLY A 46 -27.28 18.62 13.55
N GLN A 47 -27.94 19.02 12.47
CA GLN A 47 -27.73 18.49 11.13
C GLN A 47 -26.28 18.65 10.62
N ALA A 48 -25.57 19.70 11.04
CA ALA A 48 -24.17 19.90 10.66
C ALA A 48 -23.25 18.83 11.28
N ALA A 49 -23.56 18.36 12.49
CA ALA A 49 -22.81 17.28 13.14
C ALA A 49 -23.00 15.95 12.41
N GLU A 50 -24.23 15.64 12.00
CA GLU A 50 -24.55 14.43 11.22
C GLU A 50 -23.80 14.42 9.88
N MET A 51 -23.80 15.55 9.16
CA MET A 51 -23.06 15.69 7.90
C MET A 51 -21.55 15.57 8.12
N PHE A 52 -21.01 16.20 9.18
CA PHE A 52 -19.59 16.10 9.52
C PHE A 52 -19.19 14.65 9.79
N ASN A 53 -19.93 13.94 10.66
CA ASN A 53 -19.67 12.55 11.00
C ASN A 53 -19.70 11.66 9.76
N THR A 54 -20.70 11.84 8.89
CA THR A 54 -20.79 11.11 7.61
C THR A 54 -19.54 11.31 6.76
N ARG A 55 -19.11 12.56 6.55
CA ARG A 55 -17.91 12.85 5.74
C ARG A 55 -16.62 12.35 6.39
N PHE A 56 -16.55 12.41 7.72
CA PHE A 56 -15.41 11.93 8.48
C PHE A 56 -15.27 10.41 8.38
N GLU A 57 -16.37 9.66 8.45
CA GLU A 57 -16.41 8.21 8.25
C GLU A 57 -16.04 7.81 6.82
N GLU A 58 -16.59 8.49 5.81
CA GLU A 58 -16.24 8.29 4.40
C GLU A 58 -14.74 8.49 4.14
N TRP A 59 -14.18 9.57 4.70
CA TRP A 59 -12.75 9.85 4.63
C TRP A 59 -11.92 8.76 5.30
N HIS A 60 -12.29 8.34 6.51
CA HIS A 60 -11.56 7.32 7.26
C HIS A 60 -11.55 5.97 6.51
N ALA A 61 -12.69 5.56 5.95
CA ALA A 61 -12.80 4.36 5.13
C ALA A 61 -11.90 4.44 3.89
N SER A 62 -11.89 5.59 3.21
CA SER A 62 -11.07 5.82 2.02
C SER A 62 -9.57 5.78 2.34
N ALA A 63 -9.16 6.40 3.45
CA ALA A 63 -7.79 6.37 3.95
C ALA A 63 -7.34 4.93 4.25
N SER A 64 -8.15 4.15 4.97
CA SER A 64 -7.88 2.73 5.23
C SER A 64 -7.78 1.92 3.94
N GLY A 65 -8.64 2.18 2.96
CA GLY A 65 -8.62 1.50 1.66
C GLY A 65 -7.33 1.77 0.89
N LEU A 66 -6.82 3.01 0.91
CA LEU A 66 -5.55 3.35 0.28
C LEU A 66 -4.37 2.60 0.92
N ILE A 67 -4.34 2.51 2.25
CA ILE A 67 -3.28 1.78 2.97
C ILE A 67 -3.27 0.30 2.61
N GLN A 68 -4.45 -0.32 2.56
CA GLN A 68 -4.60 -1.70 2.11
C GLN A 68 -4.11 -1.89 0.67
N ALA A 69 -4.46 -0.97 -0.23
CA ALA A 69 -4.03 -1.02 -1.62
C ALA A 69 -2.50 -0.89 -1.77
N LEU A 70 -1.86 0.01 -1.01
CA LEU A 70 -0.40 0.17 -1.01
C LEU A 70 0.29 -1.09 -0.47
N ASN A 71 -0.20 -1.68 0.62
CA ASN A 71 0.35 -2.92 1.17
C ASN A 71 0.19 -4.10 0.20
N ALA A 72 -0.95 -4.21 -0.47
CA ALA A 72 -1.19 -5.23 -1.49
C ALA A 72 -0.23 -5.06 -2.69
N LEU A 73 0.01 -3.81 -3.12
CA LEU A 73 0.96 -3.51 -4.19
C LEU A 73 2.40 -3.89 -3.79
N GLY A 74 2.85 -3.52 -2.59
CA GLY A 74 4.17 -3.92 -2.09
C GLY A 74 4.32 -5.45 -2.05
N THR A 75 3.29 -6.15 -1.56
CA THR A 75 3.27 -7.62 -1.52
C THR A 75 3.37 -8.21 -2.93
N PHE A 76 2.60 -7.69 -3.89
CA PHE A 76 2.66 -8.12 -5.28
C PHE A 76 4.07 -7.96 -5.88
N LEU A 77 4.71 -6.80 -5.66
CA LEU A 77 6.06 -6.55 -6.15
C LEU A 77 7.10 -7.50 -5.53
N SER A 78 6.96 -7.84 -4.24
CA SER A 78 7.82 -8.83 -3.59
C SER A 78 7.66 -10.22 -4.18
N GLN A 79 6.41 -10.67 -4.38
CA GLN A 79 6.12 -11.98 -4.98
C GLN A 79 6.60 -12.07 -6.43
N ALA A 80 6.49 -10.98 -7.19
CA ALA A 80 7.03 -10.90 -8.53
C ALA A 80 8.56 -11.06 -8.52
N ALA A 81 9.26 -10.44 -7.57
CA ALA A 81 10.72 -10.61 -7.43
C ALA A 81 11.12 -12.06 -7.15
N GLU A 82 10.43 -12.73 -6.23
CA GLU A 82 10.65 -14.15 -5.92
C GLU A 82 10.41 -15.06 -7.14
N THR A 83 9.37 -14.78 -7.92
CA THR A 83 9.03 -15.55 -9.11
C THR A 83 10.10 -15.41 -10.20
N VAL A 84 10.62 -14.21 -10.42
CA VAL A 84 11.69 -13.96 -11.40
C VAL A 84 12.97 -14.67 -10.96
N GLU A 85 13.37 -14.54 -9.70
CA GLU A 85 14.57 -15.18 -9.15
C GLU A 85 14.51 -16.72 -9.24
N GLN A 86 13.36 -17.32 -8.94
CA GLN A 86 13.15 -18.77 -9.07
C GLN A 86 13.24 -19.23 -10.54
N THR A 87 12.68 -18.45 -11.46
CA THR A 87 12.72 -18.76 -12.90
C THR A 87 14.16 -18.71 -13.42
N ASP A 88 14.92 -17.68 -13.04
CA ASP A 88 16.31 -17.52 -13.43
C ASP A 88 17.20 -18.64 -12.88
N ALA A 89 16.99 -19.05 -11.62
CA ALA A 89 17.72 -20.15 -11.00
C ALA A 89 17.45 -21.51 -11.70
N GLN A 90 16.20 -21.76 -12.11
CA GLN A 90 15.84 -22.97 -12.86
C GLN A 90 16.48 -23.01 -14.24
N LEU A 91 16.46 -21.88 -14.97
CA LEU A 91 17.12 -21.76 -16.27
C LEU A 91 18.64 -21.97 -16.16
N ALA A 92 19.28 -21.35 -15.18
CA ALA A 92 20.71 -21.51 -14.94
C ALA A 92 21.09 -22.97 -14.60
N SER A 93 20.24 -23.68 -13.86
CA SER A 93 20.45 -25.10 -13.53
C SER A 93 20.31 -26.00 -14.75
N GLY A 94 19.32 -25.74 -15.63
CA GLY A 94 19.09 -26.52 -16.84
C GLY A 94 20.11 -26.28 -17.97
N LEU A 95 20.86 -25.17 -17.94
CA LEU A 95 21.95 -24.89 -18.88
C LEU A 95 23.30 -25.51 -18.45
N ASN A 96 23.45 -25.86 -17.18
CA ASN A 96 24.66 -26.45 -16.61
C ASN A 96 24.60 -27.99 -16.47
N GLY A 97 23.51 -28.63 -16.92
CA GLY A 97 23.35 -30.09 -16.99
C GLY A 97 23.21 -30.57 -18.43
#